data_AF-A0AAF0TYP9-F1
#
_entry.id   AF-A0AAF0TYP9-F1
#
_cell.length_a   1.000
_cell.length_b   1.000
_cell.length_c   1.000
_cell.angle_alpha   90.00
_cell.angle_beta   90.00
_cell.angle_gamma   90.00
#
_symmetry.space_group_name_H-M   'P 1'
#
loop_
_entity.id
_entity.type
_entity.pdbx_description
1 polymer ?
#
loop_
_entity_poly.entity_id
_entity_poly.type
_entity_poly.pdbx_seq_one_letter_code
_entity_poly.pdbx_strand_id
1 'polypeptide(L)' 'MSYGSVIVQNGSESSLVAEVKETQGSDPLLLQLKGAVHQQRVEIFSQGEDSVLCYQ' A
#
# COMPACT_ATOMS: atom_id res chain seq x y z
N MET A 1 1.22 -29.63 -4.11
CA MET A 1 1.68 -28.50 -4.94
C MET A 1 1.75 -27.29 -4.03
N SER A 2 2.95 -26.75 -3.79
CA SER A 2 3.14 -25.59 -2.92
C SER A 2 3.25 -24.35 -3.80
N TYR A 3 2.23 -23.51 -3.80
CA TYR A 3 2.28 -22.20 -4.45
C TYR A 3 3.24 -21.34 -3.62
N GLY A 4 4.40 -21.02 -4.19
CA GLY A 4 5.39 -20.17 -3.55
C GLY A 4 4.82 -18.78 -3.30
N SER A 5 4.36 -18.54 -2.07
CA SER A 5 3.92 -17.23 -1.62
C SER A 5 5.06 -16.53 -0.91
N VAL A 6 5.41 -15.32 -1.36
CA VAL A 6 6.38 -14.46 -0.68
C VAL A 6 5.64 -13.73 0.44
N ILE A 7 5.80 -14.21 1.67
CA ILE A 7 5.26 -13.52 2.85
C ILE A 7 6.31 -12.53 3.33
N VAL A 8 6.10 -11.24 3.03
CA VAL A 8 6.88 -10.15 3.60
C VAL A 8 6.36 -9.91 5.01
N GLN A 9 7.07 -10.45 6.01
CA GLN A 9 6.85 -10.05 7.39
C GLN A 9 7.54 -8.71 7.60
N ASN A 10 6.75 -7.67 7.77
CA ASN A 10 7.27 -6.42 8.33
C ASN A 10 7.83 -6.78 9.71
N GLY A 11 9.10 -6.47 9.96
CA GLY A 11 9.74 -6.75 11.26
C GLY A 11 9.02 -6.04 12.41
N SER A 12 9.56 -6.14 13.63
CA SER A 12 9.01 -5.44 14.79
C SER A 12 8.71 -3.98 14.46
N GLU A 13 7.42 -3.64 14.42
CA GLU A 13 6.97 -2.29 14.13
C GLU A 13 7.54 -1.35 15.20
N SER A 14 8.20 -0.28 14.76
CA SER A 14 8.72 0.73 15.69
C SER A 14 7.56 1.49 16.32
N SER A 15 7.70 1.84 17.61
CA SER A 15 6.76 2.71 18.32
C SER A 15 6.47 4.00 17.55
N LEU A 16 7.49 4.56 16.87
CA LEU A 16 7.34 5.77 16.06
C LEU A 16 6.41 5.53 14.85
N VAL A 17 6.49 4.36 14.22
CA VAL A 17 5.66 4.02 13.05
C VAL A 17 4.21 3.83 13.48
N ALA A 18 3.97 3.23 14.64
CA ALA A 18 2.63 3.08 15.20
C ALA A 18 1.99 4.44 15.53
N GLU A 19 2.72 5.33 16.23
CA GLU A 19 2.24 6.67 16.59
C GLU A 19 1.93 7.53 15.35
N VAL A 20 2.81 7.50 14.34
CA VAL A 20 2.58 8.23 13.08
C VAL A 20 1.34 7.69 12.35
N LYS A 21 1.13 6.36 12.34
CA LYS A 21 -0.07 5.77 11.70
C LYS A 21 -1.36 6.18 12.37
N GLU A 22 -1.37 6.31 13.70
CA GLU A 22 -2.53 6.72 14.48
C GLU A 22 -2.84 8.21 14.26
N THR A 23 -1.82 9.05 14.13
CA THR A 23 -1.97 10.51 14.13
C THR A 23 -2.01 11.17 12.74
N GLN A 24 -1.48 10.51 11.70
CA GLN A 24 -1.41 11.06 10.34
C GLN A 24 -2.76 11.49 9.73
N GLY A 25 -3.88 10.95 10.24
CA GLY A 25 -5.23 11.30 9.77
C GLY A 25 -5.68 12.71 10.18
N SER A 26 -4.96 13.35 11.09
CA SER A 26 -5.25 14.71 11.57
C SER A 26 -4.33 15.76 10.96
N ASP A 27 -3.24 15.36 10.31
CA ASP A 27 -2.29 16.28 9.68
C ASP A 27 -2.83 16.74 8.30
N PRO A 28 -3.09 18.05 8.11
CA PRO A 28 -3.67 18.56 6.87
C PRO A 28 -2.79 18.37 5.62
N LEU A 29 -1.45 18.30 5.78
CA LEU A 29 -0.52 18.08 4.69
C LEU A 29 -0.51 16.59 4.30
N LEU A 30 -0.53 15.69 5.27
CA LEU A 30 -0.60 14.25 5.00
C LEU A 30 -1.93 13.85 4.38
N LEU A 31 -3.04 14.47 4.79
CA LEU A 31 -4.34 14.27 4.15
C LEU A 31 -4.34 14.71 2.67
N GLN A 32 -3.76 15.88 2.37
CA GLN A 32 -3.62 16.35 1.00
C GLN A 32 -2.73 15.43 0.16
N LEU A 33 -1.60 15.00 0.72
CA LEU A 33 -0.68 14.08 0.06
C LEU A 33 -1.36 12.73 -0.23
N LYS A 34 -2.11 12.17 0.73
CA LYS A 34 -2.88 10.94 0.54
C LYS A 34 -3.88 11.07 -0.61
N GLY A 35 -4.59 12.20 -0.68
CA GLY A 35 -5.51 12.51 -1.77
C GLY A 35 -4.80 12.58 -3.12
N ALA A 36 -3.69 13.31 -3.20
CA ALA A 36 -2.89 13.46 -4.42
C ALA A 36 -2.33 12.11 -4.91
N VAL A 37 -1.78 11.29 -4.01
CA VAL A 37 -1.28 9.95 -4.34
C VAL A 37 -2.41 9.06 -4.85
N HIS A 38 -3.57 9.05 -4.18
CA HIS A 38 -4.73 8.28 -4.65
C HIS A 38 -5.18 8.69 -6.06
N GLN A 39 -5.16 9.99 -6.37
CA GLN A 39 -5.56 10.51 -7.67
C GLN A 39 -4.49 10.26 -8.76
N GLN A 40 -3.22 10.18 -8.38
CA GLN A 40 -2.09 9.90 -9.28
C GLN A 40 -1.78 8.41 -9.40
N ARG A 41 -2.58 7.51 -8.81
CA ARG A 41 -2.40 6.07 -8.99
C ARG A 41 -2.65 5.72 -10.46
N VAL A 42 -1.57 5.60 -11.21
CA VAL A 42 -1.55 4.86 -12.46
C VAL A 42 -1.56 3.38 -12.09
N GLU A 43 -2.62 2.68 -12.46
CA GLU A 43 -2.67 1.23 -12.32
C GLU A 43 -1.74 0.61 -13.35
N ILE A 44 -0.49 0.33 -12.94
CA ILE A 44 0.52 -0.30 -13.80
C ILE A 44 0.28 -1.80 -13.93
N PHE A 45 -0.33 -2.40 -12.90
CA PHE A 45 -0.70 -3.81 -12.90
C PHE A 45 -2.17 -3.97 -12.56
N SER A 46 -2.88 -4.74 -13.36
CA SER A 46 -4.28 -5.12 -13.12
C SER A 46 -4.40 -6.64 -13.08
N GLN A 47 -5.37 -7.13 -12.31
CA GLN A 47 -5.67 -8.57 -12.26
C GLN A 47 -6.72 -8.88 -13.32
N GLY A 48 -6.38 -9.76 -14.27
CA GLY A 48 -7.32 -10.31 -15.25
C GLY A 48 -8.32 -11.27 -14.60
N GLU A 49 -9.43 -11.55 -15.30
CA GLU A 49 -10.47 -12.49 -14.82
C GLU A 49 -9.94 -13.90 -14.54
N ASP A 50 -8.87 -14.29 -15.23
CA ASP A 50 -8.15 -15.55 -15.06
C ASP A 50 -7.11 -15.52 -13.93
N SER A 51 -7.13 -14.48 -13.09
CA SER A 51 -6.14 -14.21 -12.04
C SER A 51 -4.71 -13.97 -12.55
N VAL A 52 -4.53 -13.75 -13.85
CA VAL A 52 -3.24 -13.37 -14.43
C VAL A 52 -2.99 -11.88 -14.19
N LEU A 53 -1.76 -11.54 -13.81
CA LEU A 53 -1.35 -10.15 -13.63
C LEU A 53 -0.99 -9.55 -14.99
N CYS A 54 -1.75 -8.56 -15.43
CA CYS A 54 -1.52 -7.79 -16.64
C CYS A 54 -0.73 -6.52 -16.32
N TYR A 55 0.12 -6.06 -17.24
CA TYR A 55 0.86 -4.81 -17.12
C TYR A 55 0.61 -3.91 -18.33
N GLN A 56 0.69 -2.58 -18.15
CA GLN A 56 0.48 -1.59 -19.22
C GLN A 56 1.67 -0.65 -19.37
#